data_AF-A0A7Z0PBN9-F1
#
_entry.id   AF-A0A7Z0PBN9-F1
#
_cell.length_a   1.000
_cell.length_b   1.000
_cell.length_c   1.000
_cell.angle_alpha   90.00
_cell.angle_beta   90.00
_cell.angle_gamma   90.00
#
_symmetry.space_group_name_H-M   'P 1'
#
loop_
_entity.id
_entity.type
_entity.pdbx_description
1 polymer ?
#
loop_
_entity_poly.entity_id
_entity_poly.type
_entity_poly.pdbx_seq_one_letter_code
_entity_poly.pdbx_strand_id
1 'polypeptide(L)'
;MNRTNLEHALCAVLIMAVLWAAFFLLGVPSGQWVGAAAGIAFFAGREFTQAQRGIAKAQGVTLTELPWYSALDIRMWSRDGRLDLLFPVVSCLALACLVPLLL
;
A
#
# COMPACT_ATOMS: atom_id res chain seq x y z
N MET A 1 13.78 -8.78 -2.14
CA MET A 1 13.55 -7.57 -2.94
C MET A 1 13.62 -7.98 -4.39
N ASN A 2 12.63 -7.60 -5.18
CA ASN A 2 12.57 -7.90 -6.60
C ASN A 2 12.10 -6.63 -7.35
N ARG A 3 11.85 -6.77 -8.64
CA ARG A 3 11.36 -5.69 -9.51
C ARG A 3 9.93 -5.25 -9.14
N THR A 4 9.04 -6.17 -8.79
CA THR A 4 7.63 -5.84 -8.50
C THR A 4 7.50 -4.96 -7.25
N ASN A 5 8.33 -5.18 -6.24
CA ASN A 5 8.38 -4.34 -5.05
C ASN A 5 8.64 -2.86 -5.40
N LEU A 6 9.55 -2.61 -6.35
CA LEU A 6 9.90 -1.26 -6.80
C LEU A 6 8.79 -0.66 -7.69
N GLU A 7 8.18 -1.49 -8.53
CA GLU A 7 7.02 -1.08 -9.35
C GLU A 7 5.83 -0.69 -8.47
N HIS A 8 5.57 -1.43 -7.39
CA HIS A 8 4.54 -1.09 -6.40
C HIS A 8 4.86 0.23 -5.67
N ALA A 9 6.11 0.43 -5.24
CA ALA A 9 6.53 1.72 -4.68
C ALA A 9 6.27 2.87 -5.67
N LEU A 10 6.68 2.72 -6.93
CA LEU A 10 6.49 3.73 -7.96
C LEU A 10 5.00 4.03 -8.16
N CYS A 11 4.15 3.01 -8.29
CA CYS A 11 2.71 3.17 -8.43
C CYS A 11 2.09 3.89 -7.22
N ALA A 12 2.50 3.53 -6.00
CA ALA A 12 2.01 4.17 -4.77
C ALA A 12 2.40 5.65 -4.71
N VAL A 13 3.63 5.97 -5.10
CA VAL A 13 4.14 7.35 -5.20
C VAL A 13 3.38 8.14 -6.27
N LEU A 14 3.05 7.54 -7.41
CA LEU A 14 2.24 8.19 -8.45
C LEU A 14 0.82 8.49 -7.95
N ILE A 15 0.18 7.54 -7.26
CA ILE A 15 -1.13 7.77 -6.62
C ILE A 15 -1.03 8.93 -5.61
N MET A 16 -0.01 8.90 -4.75
CA MET A 16 0.25 9.97 -3.80
C MET A 16 0.44 11.33 -4.49
N ALA A 17 1.25 11.38 -5.55
CA ALA A 17 1.59 12.62 -6.25
C ALA A 17 0.35 13.28 -6.87
N VAL A 18 -0.54 12.49 -7.49
CA VAL A 18 -1.79 12.99 -8.08
C VAL A 18 -2.68 13.63 -7.01
N LEU A 19 -2.88 12.93 -5.89
CA LEU A 19 -3.76 13.40 -4.81
C LEU A 19 -3.14 14.60 -4.08
N TRP A 20 -1.84 14.56 -3.78
CA TRP A 20 -1.13 15.70 -3.21
C TRP A 20 -1.23 16.93 -4.11
N ALA A 21 -0.99 16.80 -5.42
CA ALA A 21 -1.07 17.91 -6.36
C ALA A 21 -2.48 18.53 -6.41
N ALA A 22 -3.53 17.71 -6.41
CA ALA A 22 -4.90 18.20 -6.36
C ALA A 22 -5.17 19.04 -5.10
N PHE A 23 -4.75 18.55 -3.93
CA PHE A 23 -4.94 19.27 -2.66
C PHE A 23 -4.07 20.53 -2.56
N PHE A 24 -2.85 20.48 -3.08
CA PHE A 24 -1.96 21.63 -3.18
C PHE A 24 -2.57 22.75 -4.04
N LEU A 25 -3.12 22.41 -5.21
CA LEU A 25 -3.80 23.37 -6.09
C LEU A 25 -5.05 23.99 -5.48
N LEU A 26 -5.70 23.28 -4.55
CA LEU A 26 -6.85 23.79 -3.78
C LEU A 26 -6.43 24.61 -2.55
N GLY A 27 -5.14 24.79 -2.30
CA GLY A 27 -4.63 25.50 -1.12
C GLY A 27 -4.89 24.76 0.19
N VAL A 28 -5.13 23.45 0.14
CA VAL A 28 -5.37 22.65 1.34
C VAL A 28 -4.03 22.29 1.98
N PRO A 29 -3.77 22.73 3.23
CA PRO A 29 -2.52 22.41 3.90
C PRO A 29 -2.42 20.90 4.13
N SER A 30 -1.20 20.37 4.15
CA SER A 30 -0.92 18.97 4.49
C SER A 30 -1.51 17.92 3.53
N GLY A 31 -1.85 18.30 2.29
CA GLY A 31 -2.39 17.41 1.26
C GLY A 31 -1.50 16.20 0.92
N GLN A 32 -0.19 16.28 1.21
CA GLN A 32 0.75 15.17 1.00
C GLN A 32 0.41 13.94 1.84
N TRP A 33 -0.19 14.15 3.03
CA TRP A 33 -0.63 13.05 3.89
C TRP A 33 -1.86 12.35 3.32
N VAL A 34 -2.77 13.09 2.67
CA VAL A 34 -3.91 12.51 1.95
C VAL A 34 -3.42 11.65 0.78
N GLY A 35 -2.46 12.17 0.00
CA GLY A 35 -1.83 11.40 -1.06
C GLY A 35 -1.13 10.14 -0.55
N ALA A 36 -0.33 10.26 0.52
CA ALA A 36 0.37 9.11 1.10
C ALA A 36 -0.61 8.05 1.62
N ALA A 37 -1.67 8.46 2.34
CA ALA A 37 -2.70 7.56 2.81
C ALA A 37 -3.39 6.83 1.65
N ALA A 38 -3.70 7.52 0.55
CA ALA A 38 -4.32 6.92 -0.63
C ALA A 38 -3.41 5.86 -1.30
N GLY A 39 -2.13 6.18 -1.52
CA GLY A 39 -1.16 5.25 -2.10
C GLY A 39 -0.96 4.00 -1.23
N ILE A 40 -0.84 4.19 0.09
CA ILE A 40 -0.70 3.10 1.06
C ILE A 40 -1.96 2.23 1.10
N ALA A 41 -3.15 2.84 1.18
CA ALA A 41 -4.41 2.11 1.28
C ALA A 41 -4.67 1.25 0.04
N PHE A 42 -4.33 1.74 -1.16
CA PHE A 42 -4.46 0.98 -2.40
C PHE A 42 -3.66 -0.33 -2.34
N PHE A 43 -2.38 -0.26 -1.94
CA PHE A 43 -1.53 -1.46 -1.84
C PHE A 43 -1.86 -2.32 -0.63
N ALA A 44 -2.27 -1.73 0.49
CA ALA A 44 -2.75 -2.50 1.64
C ALA A 44 -3.94 -3.39 1.25
N GLY A 45 -4.91 -2.83 0.51
CA GLY A 45 -6.05 -3.60 0.00
C GLY A 45 -5.64 -4.67 -1.01
N ARG A 46 -4.79 -4.34 -1.99
CA ARG A 46 -4.25 -5.30 -2.97
C ARG A 46 -3.58 -6.49 -2.28
N GLU A 47 -2.60 -6.23 -1.42
CA GLU A 47 -1.84 -7.30 -0.76
C GLU A 47 -2.70 -8.10 0.21
N PHE A 48 -3.64 -7.46 0.91
CA PHE A 48 -4.59 -8.16 1.76
C PHE A 48 -5.41 -9.20 0.99
N THR A 49 -5.97 -8.83 -0.17
CA THR A 49 -6.73 -9.78 -1.01
C THR A 49 -5.84 -10.88 -1.59
N GLN A 50 -4.59 -10.56 -1.94
CA GLN A 50 -3.63 -11.55 -2.43
C GLN A 50 -3.23 -12.53 -1.32
N ALA A 51 -3.05 -12.05 -0.09
CA ALA A 51 -2.79 -12.87 1.07
C ALA A 51 -3.96 -13.80 1.38
N GLN A 52 -5.22 -13.33 1.32
CA GLN A 52 -6.40 -14.19 1.46
C GLN A 52 -6.39 -15.36 0.48
N ARG A 53 -6.07 -15.11 -0.81
CA ARG A 53 -5.96 -16.17 -1.82
C ARG A 53 -4.86 -17.18 -1.48
N GLY A 54 -3.72 -16.70 -0.99
CA GLY A 54 -2.61 -17.56 -0.57
C GLY A 54 -2.99 -18.45 0.63
N ILE A 55 -3.64 -17.86 1.64
CA ILE A 55 -4.09 -18.57 2.85
C ILE A 55 -5.18 -19.59 2.51
N ALA A 56 -6.20 -19.20 1.74
CA ALA A 56 -7.27 -20.10 1.30
C ALA A 56 -6.71 -21.31 0.55
N LYS A 57 -5.78 -21.06 -0.39
CA LYS A 57 -5.09 -22.14 -1.13
C LYS A 57 -4.29 -23.06 -0.19
N ALA A 58 -3.58 -22.50 0.79
CA ALA A 58 -2.80 -23.29 1.74
C ALA A 58 -3.67 -24.14 2.68
N GLN A 59 -4.87 -23.67 3.00
CA GLN A 59 -5.85 -24.37 3.86
C GLN A 59 -6.79 -25.31 3.08
N GLY A 60 -6.76 -25.28 1.74
CA GLY A 60 -7.65 -26.08 0.91
C GLY A 60 -9.12 -25.63 0.97
N VAL A 61 -9.37 -24.36 1.28
CA VAL A 61 -10.71 -23.76 1.39
C VAL A 61 -10.95 -22.73 0.29
N THR A 62 -12.21 -22.42 0.04
CA THR A 62 -12.62 -21.30 -0.83
C THR A 62 -12.51 -19.95 -0.10
N LEU A 63 -12.50 -18.84 -0.85
CA LEU A 63 -12.50 -17.50 -0.25
C LEU A 63 -13.76 -17.19 0.56
N THR A 64 -14.88 -17.85 0.26
CA THR A 64 -16.15 -17.71 1.00
C THR A 64 -16.14 -18.46 2.33
N GLU A 65 -15.33 -19.52 2.45
CA GLU A 65 -15.15 -20.30 3.68
C GLU A 65 -14.05 -19.71 4.57
N LEU A 66 -13.07 -19.02 3.98
CA LEU A 66 -12.01 -18.35 4.71
C LEU A 66 -12.58 -17.16 5.51
N PRO A 67 -12.33 -17.07 6.83
CA PRO A 67 -12.69 -15.88 7.60
C PRO A 67 -12.09 -14.61 6.96
N TRP A 68 -12.91 -13.58 6.76
CA TRP A 68 -12.47 -12.37 6.06
C TRP A 68 -11.23 -11.72 6.71
N TYR A 69 -11.11 -11.83 8.03
CA TYR A 69 -10.01 -11.28 8.82
C TYR A 69 -8.74 -12.15 8.83
N SER A 70 -8.72 -13.31 8.18
CA SER A 70 -7.56 -14.22 8.21
C SER A 70 -6.28 -13.56 7.67
N ALA A 71 -6.40 -12.65 6.70
CA ALA A 71 -5.26 -11.89 6.19
C ALA A 71 -4.85 -10.69 7.06
N LEU A 72 -5.53 -10.39 8.17
CA LEU A 72 -5.03 -9.39 9.12
C LEU A 72 -3.78 -9.89 9.85
N ASP A 73 -3.58 -11.21 9.96
CA ASP A 73 -2.33 -11.76 10.43
C ASP A 73 -1.26 -11.71 9.32
N ILE A 74 -0.50 -10.62 9.29
CA ILE A 74 0.59 -10.38 8.34
C ILE A 74 1.67 -11.47 8.40
N ARG A 75 1.76 -12.24 9.50
CA ARG A 75 2.73 -13.35 9.62
C ARG A 75 2.38 -14.52 8.70
N MET A 76 1.10 -14.64 8.31
CA MET A 76 0.62 -15.65 7.35
C MET A 76 0.92 -15.27 5.90
N TRP A 77 1.39 -14.05 5.65
CA TRP A 77 1.66 -13.57 4.30
C TRP A 77 2.99 -14.14 3.81
N SER A 78 3.09 -14.29 2.49
CA SER A 78 4.38 -14.60 1.87
C SER A 78 5.39 -13.49 2.18
N ARG A 79 6.69 -13.85 2.15
CA ARG A 79 7.75 -12.84 2.29
C ARG A 79 7.64 -11.76 1.21
N ASP A 80 7.23 -12.15 0.01
CA ASP A 80 7.09 -11.24 -1.13
C ASP A 80 5.93 -10.26 -0.91
N GLY A 81 4.73 -10.74 -0.54
CA GLY A 81 3.59 -9.89 -0.27
C GLY A 81 3.82 -8.88 0.87
N ARG A 82 4.63 -9.26 1.88
CA ARG A 82 5.05 -8.32 2.93
C ARG A 82 5.94 -7.21 2.38
N LEU A 83 6.85 -7.52 1.46
CA LEU A 83 7.71 -6.52 0.83
C LEU A 83 6.91 -5.66 -0.17
N ASP A 84 5.97 -6.27 -0.89
CA ASP A 84 5.06 -5.57 -1.81
C ASP A 84 4.21 -4.51 -1.10
N LEU A 85 3.89 -4.69 0.19
CA LEU A 85 3.26 -3.65 1.01
C LEU A 85 4.27 -2.68 1.64
N LEU A 86 5.40 -3.19 2.14
CA LEU A 86 6.39 -2.39 2.85
C LEU A 86 6.98 -1.28 1.97
N PHE A 87 7.26 -1.58 0.70
CA PHE A 87 7.86 -0.64 -0.25
C PHE A 87 6.97 0.59 -0.52
N PRO A 88 5.68 0.43 -0.86
CA PRO A 88 4.69 1.53 -0.87
C PRO A 88 4.66 2.33 0.43
N VAL A 89 4.56 1.67 1.59
CA VAL A 89 4.48 2.33 2.90
C VAL A 89 5.69 3.22 3.16
N VAL A 90 6.89 2.67 3.02
CA VAL A 90 8.14 3.41 3.28
C VAL A 90 8.28 4.57 2.30
N SER A 91 8.00 4.35 1.01
CA SER A 91 8.17 5.38 -0.02
C SER A 91 7.18 6.54 0.15
N CYS A 92 5.91 6.26 0.40
CA CYS A 92 4.89 7.28 0.63
C CYS A 92 5.15 8.08 1.92
N LEU A 93 5.52 7.40 3.03
CA LEU A 93 5.81 8.09 4.29
C LEU A 93 7.07 8.96 4.19
N ALA A 94 8.14 8.45 3.56
CA ALA A 94 9.37 9.22 3.35
C ALA A 94 9.11 10.48 2.52
N LEU A 95 8.34 10.37 1.42
CA LEU A 95 7.99 11.54 0.61
C LEU A 95 7.05 12.50 1.34
N ALA A 96 6.08 12.01 2.12
CA ALA A 96 5.18 12.89 2.88
C ALA A 96 5.94 13.76 3.88
N CYS A 97 6.99 13.21 4.50
CA CYS A 97 7.90 13.96 5.36
C CYS A 97 8.82 14.92 4.60
N LEU A 98 9.19 14.59 3.36
CA LEU A 98 10.10 15.40 2.54
C LEU A 98 9.40 16.60 1.90
N VAL A 99 8.14 16.47 1.49
CA VAL A 99 7.39 17.53 0.78
C VAL A 99 7.47 18.91 1.48
N PRO A 100 7.26 19.04 2.80
CA PRO A 100 7.38 20.32 3.50
C PRO A 100 8.78 20.94 3.49
N LEU A 101 9.83 20.18 3.17
CA LEU A 101 11.21 20.67 3.08
C LEU A 101 11.56 21.20 1.68
N LEU A 102 10.69 20.96 0.69
CA LEU A 102 10.90 21.29 -0.72
C LEU A 102 10.08 22.50 -1.19
N LEU A 103 9.19 23.01 -0.34
CA LEU A 103 8.29 24.14 -0.59
C LEU A 103 8.59 25.28 0.39
#